data_AF-X0WSG3-F1
#
_entry.id   AF-X0WSG3-F1
#
_cell.length_a   1.000
_cell.length_b   1.000
_cell.length_c   1.000
_cell.angle_alpha   90.00
_cell.angle_beta   90.00
_cell.angle_gamma   90.00
#
_symmetry.space_group_name_H-M   'P 1'
#
loop_
_entity.id
_entity.type
_entity.pdbx_description
1 polymer ?
#
loop_
_entity_poly.entity_id
_entity_poly.type
_entity_poly.pdbx_seq_one_letter_code
_entity_poly.pdbx_strand_id
1 'polypeptide(L)'
;LHGGRARRVRSAEGPPACAGEPHADRDLRAPGGSAPLKAQACAPPSAKATESSALRSSEGAKEGARAECAAAGGEPPQEAEALEQLKAGAGSRFDPHYVRLFVDERCCAIEQRRFPRIEYRTPVEVRVLGPDGSEVRRFETEALDLSEGGILLRSEEPLEPHTPVRLVIDLPSEKIEAIAKVVRVLPGDGPGRRIGAYFIWYGPADS
;
A
#
# COMPACT_ATOMS: atom_id res chain seq x y z
N LEU A 1 19.68 -5.53 -61.76
CA LEU A 1 19.29 -6.89 -62.23
C LEU A 1 19.83 -7.96 -61.26
N HIS A 2 19.29 -8.11 -60.06
CA HIS A 2 19.55 -9.27 -59.19
C HIS A 2 18.21 -9.72 -58.60
N GLY A 3 17.74 -10.88 -59.06
CA GLY A 3 16.48 -11.49 -58.66
C GLY A 3 16.65 -12.34 -57.40
N GLY A 4 15.88 -12.02 -56.36
CA GLY A 4 15.74 -12.84 -55.16
C GLY A 4 14.36 -13.50 -55.12
N ARG A 5 14.32 -14.83 -55.14
CA ARG A 5 13.12 -15.67 -55.15
C ARG A 5 12.28 -15.47 -53.88
N ALA A 6 11.01 -15.11 -54.07
CA ALA A 6 9.98 -15.16 -53.03
C ALA A 6 9.64 -16.62 -52.66
N ARG A 7 9.79 -16.99 -51.39
CA ARG A 7 9.24 -18.24 -50.85
C ARG A 7 7.77 -18.03 -50.46
N ARG A 8 6.88 -18.80 -51.09
CA ARG A 8 5.53 -19.08 -50.58
C ARG A 8 5.65 -19.93 -49.32
N VAL A 9 5.04 -19.50 -48.23
CA VAL A 9 4.62 -20.42 -47.15
C VAL A 9 3.10 -20.47 -47.20
N ARG A 10 2.58 -21.70 -47.26
CA ARG A 10 1.17 -22.02 -47.40
C ARG A 10 0.45 -21.89 -46.05
N SER A 11 -0.80 -21.48 -46.15
CA SER A 11 -1.85 -21.54 -45.14
C SER A 11 -1.99 -22.91 -44.47
N ALA A 12 -2.33 -22.90 -43.19
CA ALA A 12 -3.13 -23.96 -42.56
C ALA A 12 -4.21 -23.26 -41.73
N GLU A 13 -5.36 -23.06 -42.37
CA GLU A 13 -6.64 -22.90 -41.69
C GLU A 13 -7.10 -24.29 -41.20
N GLY A 14 -7.66 -24.34 -39.99
CA GLY A 14 -8.39 -25.50 -39.49
C GLY A 14 -9.17 -25.16 -38.21
N PRO A 15 -10.49 -24.98 -38.28
CA PRO A 15 -11.43 -25.12 -37.15
C PRO A 15 -12.05 -26.54 -37.19
N PRO A 16 -13.06 -26.96 -36.37
CA PRO A 16 -13.81 -26.26 -35.31
C PRO A 16 -14.05 -27.07 -34.00
N ALA A 17 -14.66 -26.39 -33.03
CA ALA A 17 -15.66 -26.83 -32.04
C ALA A 17 -15.69 -28.29 -31.55
N CYS A 18 -15.51 -28.47 -30.23
CA CYS A 18 -16.11 -29.58 -29.50
C CYS A 18 -17.36 -29.08 -28.76
N ALA A 19 -18.52 -29.58 -29.19
CA ALA A 19 -19.79 -29.55 -28.47
C ALA A 19 -20.02 -30.92 -27.80
N GLY A 20 -20.75 -30.92 -26.69
CA GLY A 20 -21.28 -32.09 -25.98
C GLY A 20 -20.71 -32.22 -24.57
N GLU A 21 -21.49 -32.38 -23.49
CA GLU A 21 -22.92 -32.60 -23.29
C GLU A 21 -23.30 -32.15 -21.85
N PRO A 22 -24.59 -31.89 -21.56
CA PRO A 22 -25.12 -31.65 -20.22
C PRO A 22 -25.44 -32.98 -19.52
N HIS A 23 -25.38 -33.01 -18.18
CA HIS A 23 -26.28 -33.72 -17.26
C HIS A 23 -25.59 -33.97 -15.91
N ALA A 24 -26.14 -33.39 -14.85
CA ALA A 24 -26.63 -34.13 -13.69
C ALA A 24 -27.26 -33.15 -12.70
N ASP A 25 -28.59 -33.11 -12.72
CA ASP A 25 -29.40 -32.82 -11.54
C ASP A 25 -28.80 -33.53 -10.33
N ARG A 26 -28.51 -32.78 -9.26
CA ARG A 26 -28.27 -33.36 -7.96
C ARG A 26 -28.94 -32.54 -6.88
N ASP A 27 -30.17 -32.96 -6.62
CA ASP A 27 -30.79 -33.13 -5.32
C ASP A 27 -30.66 -32.01 -4.29
N LEU A 28 -31.74 -31.23 -4.24
CA LEU A 28 -32.34 -30.65 -3.05
C LEU A 28 -32.26 -31.59 -1.83
N ARG A 29 -31.39 -31.25 -0.86
CA ARG A 29 -31.60 -31.56 0.56
C ARG A 29 -31.08 -30.43 1.46
N ALA A 30 -31.99 -29.57 1.86
CA ALA A 30 -32.07 -29.05 3.24
C ALA A 30 -33.26 -29.80 3.92
N PRO A 31 -33.45 -29.84 5.25
CA PRO A 31 -32.91 -28.94 6.28
C PRO A 31 -32.48 -29.62 7.61
N GLY A 32 -31.91 -28.82 8.52
CA GLY A 32 -31.70 -29.14 9.93
C GLY A 32 -30.35 -28.55 10.39
N GLY A 33 -30.21 -27.79 11.47
CA GLY A 33 -31.07 -27.53 12.61
C GLY A 33 -30.11 -27.24 13.78
N SER A 34 -30.42 -26.17 14.54
CA SER A 34 -29.93 -25.87 15.90
C SER A 34 -28.42 -25.69 16.16
N ALA A 35 -28.03 -24.48 16.58
CA ALA A 35 -27.91 -24.13 18.01
C ALA A 35 -27.54 -22.64 18.19
N PRO A 36 -28.07 -21.94 19.21
CA PRO A 36 -27.63 -20.59 19.57
C PRO A 36 -26.30 -20.66 20.33
N LEU A 37 -25.25 -20.08 19.76
CA LEU A 37 -24.00 -19.79 20.45
C LEU A 37 -24.26 -18.75 21.54
N LYS A 38 -24.12 -19.17 22.80
CA LYS A 38 -24.12 -18.29 23.97
C LYS A 38 -22.92 -17.35 23.89
N ALA A 39 -23.19 -16.06 23.86
CA ALA A 39 -22.20 -15.01 24.08
C ALA A 39 -21.61 -15.16 25.49
N GLN A 40 -20.31 -15.46 25.57
CA GLN A 40 -19.55 -15.39 26.80
C GLN A 40 -18.77 -14.08 26.78
N ALA A 41 -19.23 -13.11 27.56
CA ALA A 41 -18.55 -11.85 27.79
C ALA A 41 -17.27 -12.11 28.59
N CYS A 42 -16.11 -11.99 27.96
CA CYS A 42 -14.83 -11.87 28.65
C CYS A 42 -14.68 -10.43 29.15
N ALA A 43 -14.67 -10.29 30.48
CA ALA A 43 -14.29 -9.06 31.15
C ALA A 43 -12.80 -8.77 30.92
N PRO A 44 -12.38 -7.50 30.70
CA PRO A 44 -10.97 -7.16 30.64
C PRO A 44 -10.34 -7.25 32.05
N PRO A 45 -9.16 -7.86 32.22
CA PRO A 45 -8.42 -7.76 33.46
C PRO A 45 -7.89 -6.32 33.66
N SER A 46 -8.11 -5.83 34.87
CA SER A 46 -7.58 -4.57 35.39
C SER A 46 -6.05 -4.59 35.38
N ALA A 47 -5.44 -3.82 34.47
CA ALA A 47 -4.00 -3.61 34.44
C ALA A 47 -3.60 -2.59 35.52
N LYS A 48 -2.82 -3.06 36.50
CA LYS A 48 -2.16 -2.24 37.50
C LYS A 48 -1.04 -1.45 36.84
N ALA A 49 -1.12 -0.12 36.92
CA ALA A 49 -0.03 0.78 36.61
C ALA A 49 1.16 0.46 37.52
N THR A 50 2.30 0.13 36.92
CA THR A 50 3.59 0.12 37.61
C THR A 50 4.44 1.20 36.96
N GLU A 51 4.61 2.30 37.69
CA GLU A 51 5.59 3.34 37.37
C GLU A 51 7.00 2.72 37.40
N SER A 52 7.75 2.86 36.31
CA SER A 52 9.20 2.72 36.36
C SER A 52 9.86 3.87 35.61
N SER A 53 10.16 4.86 36.44
CA SER A 53 11.19 5.88 36.32
C SER A 53 12.46 5.45 35.57
N ALA A 54 12.98 6.43 34.82
CA ALA A 54 14.38 6.67 34.43
C ALA A 54 14.92 5.95 33.18
N LEU A 55 15.22 6.76 32.15
CA LEU A 55 16.53 6.89 31.49
C LEU A 55 16.41 7.97 30.39
N ARG A 56 16.77 9.21 30.73
CA ARG A 56 18.01 9.90 30.32
C ARG A 56 18.00 10.41 28.88
N SER A 57 17.77 11.72 28.82
CA SER A 57 18.09 12.71 27.80
C SER A 57 19.26 12.37 26.89
N SER A 58 18.98 12.41 25.59
CA SER A 58 19.93 12.84 24.56
C SER A 58 19.18 13.68 23.51
N GLU A 59 18.59 14.78 23.97
CA GLU A 59 18.25 15.91 23.10
C GLU A 59 19.54 16.68 22.82
N GLY A 60 20.14 16.41 21.67
CA GLY A 60 21.37 17.07 21.27
C GLY A 60 21.63 16.89 19.78
N ALA A 61 21.45 17.99 19.05
CA ALA A 61 22.01 18.23 17.72
C ALA A 61 21.29 17.61 16.50
N LYS A 62 20.03 18.01 16.23
CA LYS A 62 19.49 18.13 14.85
C LYS A 62 18.56 19.33 14.66
N GLU A 63 18.81 20.41 15.40
CA GLU A 63 18.04 21.66 15.34
C GLU A 63 18.91 22.73 14.68
N GLY A 64 19.25 22.51 13.41
CA GLY A 64 20.19 23.40 12.69
C GLY A 64 19.83 23.71 11.24
N ALA A 65 18.73 23.16 10.70
CA ALA A 65 18.35 23.38 9.29
C ALA A 65 16.86 23.68 9.08
N ARG A 66 16.09 23.93 10.15
CA ARG A 66 14.65 24.25 10.07
C ARG A 66 14.27 25.67 10.49
N ALA A 67 15.23 26.52 10.87
CA ALA A 67 14.95 27.75 11.59
C ALA A 67 15.43 29.06 10.91
N GLU A 68 15.50 29.12 9.58
CA GLU A 68 15.81 30.40 8.88
C GLU A 68 14.67 30.96 8.01
N CYS A 69 13.50 30.32 7.97
CA CYS A 69 12.31 30.91 7.30
C CYS A 69 11.30 31.55 8.27
N ALA A 70 11.51 31.48 9.59
CA ALA A 70 10.51 31.91 10.58
C ALA A 70 10.67 33.37 11.08
N ALA A 71 11.66 34.13 10.60
CA ALA A 71 12.00 35.43 11.19
C ALA A 71 11.33 36.65 10.54
N ALA A 72 10.61 36.50 9.43
CA ALA A 72 9.82 37.58 8.84
C ALA A 72 8.34 37.34 9.14
N GLY A 73 7.81 37.93 10.21
CA GLY A 73 6.40 37.84 10.62
C GLY A 73 5.42 38.56 9.67
N GLY A 74 5.67 38.49 8.35
CA GLY A 74 4.73 38.97 7.35
C GLY A 74 3.61 37.96 7.12
N GLU A 75 2.41 38.45 6.83
CA GLU A 75 1.37 37.59 6.26
C GLU A 75 1.90 36.94 4.97
N PRO A 76 1.61 35.65 4.73
CA PRO A 76 2.00 35.00 3.49
C PRO A 76 1.42 35.78 2.30
N PRO A 77 2.18 35.97 1.21
CA PRO A 77 1.71 36.73 0.06
C PRO A 77 0.43 36.10 -0.50
N GLN A 78 -0.48 36.93 -0.99
CA GLN A 78 -1.68 36.45 -1.67
C GLN A 78 -1.28 35.67 -2.93
N GLU A 79 -2.13 34.72 -3.35
CA GLU A 79 -1.82 33.81 -4.48
C GLU A 79 -1.35 34.57 -5.74
N ALA A 80 -2.02 35.67 -6.09
CA ALA A 80 -1.66 36.48 -7.25
C ALA A 80 -0.24 37.06 -7.14
N GLU A 81 0.12 37.58 -5.96
CA GLU A 81 1.44 38.14 -5.70
C GLU A 81 2.52 37.05 -5.71
N ALA A 82 2.23 35.89 -5.12
CA ALA A 82 3.14 34.74 -5.14
C ALA A 82 3.42 34.25 -6.58
N LEU A 83 2.38 34.23 -7.44
CA LEU A 83 2.53 33.88 -8.85
C LEU A 83 3.37 34.91 -9.61
N GLU A 84 3.19 36.21 -9.35
CA GLU A 84 4.02 37.26 -9.94
C GLU A 84 5.49 37.15 -9.50
N GLN A 85 5.73 36.89 -8.21
CA GLN A 85 7.07 36.67 -7.68
C GLN A 85 7.76 35.45 -8.32
N LEU A 86 7.03 34.34 -8.51
CA LEU A 86 7.53 33.15 -9.20
C LEU A 86 7.90 33.46 -10.66
N LYS A 87 7.03 34.18 -11.39
CA LYS A 87 7.29 34.61 -12.77
C LYS A 87 8.49 35.55 -12.87
N ALA A 88 8.60 36.53 -11.98
CA ALA A 88 9.70 37.48 -11.93
C ALA A 88 11.05 36.80 -11.60
N GLY A 89 11.02 35.70 -10.83
CA GLY A 89 12.19 34.90 -10.51
C GLY A 89 12.62 33.91 -11.58
N ALA A 90 11.85 33.72 -12.65
CA ALA A 90 12.19 32.77 -13.72
C ALA A 90 13.49 33.18 -14.43
N GLY A 91 14.44 32.25 -14.50
CA GLY A 91 15.75 32.44 -15.14
C GLY A 91 16.82 33.04 -14.23
N SER A 92 16.45 33.59 -13.07
CA SER A 92 17.40 34.12 -12.08
C SER A 92 17.44 33.26 -10.81
N ARG A 93 16.27 32.95 -10.24
CA ARG A 93 16.10 32.18 -9.01
C ARG A 93 15.54 30.78 -9.27
N PHE A 94 14.74 30.63 -10.32
CA PHE A 94 14.07 29.38 -10.68
C PHE A 94 14.33 29.03 -12.15
N ASP A 95 14.31 27.75 -12.48
CA ASP A 95 14.33 27.33 -13.88
C ASP A 95 13.05 27.82 -14.60
N PRO A 96 13.16 28.58 -15.71
CA PRO A 96 12.00 29.04 -16.46
C PRO A 96 11.06 27.92 -16.90
N HIS A 97 11.60 26.74 -17.19
CA HIS A 97 10.79 25.59 -17.60
C HIS A 97 9.85 25.14 -16.48
N TYR A 98 10.33 25.05 -15.24
CA TYR A 98 9.50 24.67 -14.10
C TYR A 98 8.49 25.74 -13.70
N VAL A 99 8.85 27.02 -13.80
CA VAL A 99 7.90 28.12 -13.54
C VAL A 99 6.75 28.07 -14.56
N ARG A 100 7.04 27.83 -15.85
CA ARG A 100 6.02 27.67 -16.88
C ARG A 100 5.10 26.46 -16.60
N LEU A 101 5.68 25.30 -16.27
CA LEU A 101 4.92 24.11 -15.90
C LEU A 101 3.99 24.36 -14.70
N PHE A 102 4.50 25.03 -13.67
CA PHE A 102 3.76 25.26 -12.43
C PHE A 102 2.66 26.32 -12.59
N VAL A 103 2.96 27.43 -13.28
CA VAL A 103 2.06 28.57 -13.36
C VAL A 103 1.11 28.49 -14.55
N ASP A 104 1.63 28.20 -15.75
CA ASP A 104 0.84 28.21 -16.97
C ASP A 104 0.14 26.86 -17.19
N GLU A 105 0.86 25.76 -16.94
CA GLU A 105 0.31 24.41 -17.10
C GLU A 105 -0.39 23.88 -15.83
N ARG A 106 -0.35 24.66 -14.73
CA ARG A 106 -0.93 24.31 -13.42
C ARG A 106 -0.54 22.91 -12.95
N CYS A 107 0.68 22.47 -13.27
CA CYS A 107 1.24 21.22 -12.76
C CYS A 107 1.65 21.39 -11.29
N CYS A 108 0.68 21.64 -10.41
CA CYS A 108 0.85 21.40 -9.00
C CYS A 108 0.69 19.89 -8.76
N ALA A 109 1.79 19.20 -8.45
CA ALA A 109 1.70 17.88 -7.88
C ALA A 109 1.06 18.03 -6.49
N ILE A 110 -0.26 17.91 -6.43
CA ILE A 110 -0.97 17.87 -5.15
C ILE A 110 -0.58 16.54 -4.50
N GLU A 111 0.34 16.61 -3.54
CA GLU A 111 0.63 15.47 -2.68
C GLU A 111 -0.63 15.17 -1.86
N GLN A 112 -1.39 14.17 -2.30
CA GLN A 112 -2.62 13.76 -1.64
C GLN A 112 -2.35 12.88 -0.41
N ARG A 113 -1.10 12.43 -0.19
CA ARG A 113 -0.77 11.61 0.97
C ARG A 113 -0.69 12.48 2.21
N ARG A 114 -1.43 12.07 3.24
CA ARG A 114 -1.35 12.66 4.57
C ARG A 114 -0.08 12.27 5.32
N PHE A 115 0.53 11.14 4.96
CA PHE A 115 1.67 10.56 5.67
C PHE A 115 2.81 10.22 4.70
N PRO A 116 4.07 10.55 5.05
CA PRO A 116 5.23 10.17 4.26
C PRO A 116 5.35 8.64 4.22
N ARG A 117 5.84 8.12 3.09
CA ARG A 117 6.17 6.70 2.93
C ARG A 117 7.66 6.53 3.12
N ILE A 118 8.03 5.57 3.95
CA ILE A 118 9.41 5.15 4.12
C ILE A 118 9.60 3.95 3.19
N GLU A 119 10.52 4.09 2.23
CA GLU A 119 10.97 2.96 1.42
C GLU A 119 11.81 2.05 2.31
N TYR A 120 11.19 0.99 2.82
CA TYR A 120 11.82 0.08 3.77
C TYR A 120 11.54 -1.36 3.35
N ARG A 121 12.63 -2.10 3.05
CA ARG A 121 12.55 -3.52 2.74
C ARG A 121 12.60 -4.33 4.01
N THR A 122 11.44 -4.79 4.43
CA THR A 122 11.28 -5.50 5.70
C THR A 122 10.52 -6.80 5.47
N PRO A 123 10.92 -7.91 6.12
CA PRO A 123 10.16 -9.15 6.07
C PRO A 123 8.74 -8.95 6.63
N VAL A 124 7.76 -9.51 5.94
CA VAL A 124 6.37 -9.51 6.36
C VAL A 124 5.81 -10.92 6.26
N GLU A 125 5.25 -11.41 7.36
CA GLU A 125 4.41 -12.60 7.35
C GLU A 125 2.97 -12.18 7.04
N VAL A 126 2.37 -12.78 6.01
CA VAL A 126 1.00 -12.51 5.57
C VAL A 126 0.13 -13.71 5.89
N ARG A 127 -0.94 -13.47 6.63
CA ARG A 127 -2.01 -14.43 6.92
C ARG A 127 -3.31 -13.94 6.29
N VAL A 128 -3.80 -14.67 5.29
CA VAL A 128 -5.06 -14.37 4.61
C VAL A 128 -6.22 -14.81 5.50
N LEU A 129 -7.13 -13.89 5.79
CA LEU A 129 -8.27 -14.15 6.66
C LEU A 129 -9.51 -14.49 5.83
N GLY A 130 -10.24 -15.52 6.27
CA GLY A 130 -11.54 -15.89 5.75
C GLY A 130 -12.65 -14.96 6.26
N PRO A 131 -13.88 -15.09 5.74
CA PRO A 131 -15.03 -14.28 6.18
C PRO A 131 -15.37 -14.40 7.67
N ASP A 132 -15.01 -15.53 8.28
CA ASP A 132 -15.17 -15.83 9.70
C ASP A 132 -13.97 -15.39 10.56
N GLY A 133 -12.96 -14.77 9.94
CA GLY A 133 -11.70 -14.40 10.59
C GLY A 133 -10.70 -15.55 10.74
N SER A 134 -11.03 -16.76 10.26
CA SER A 134 -10.08 -17.88 10.28
C SER A 134 -8.92 -17.65 9.32
N GLU A 135 -7.74 -18.21 9.63
CA GLU A 135 -6.60 -18.17 8.74
C GLU A 135 -6.79 -19.21 7.62
N VAL A 136 -6.88 -18.75 6.38
CA VAL A 136 -7.09 -19.60 5.20
C VAL A 136 -5.76 -19.95 4.54
N ARG A 137 -4.80 -19.02 4.57
CA ARG A 137 -3.49 -19.18 3.92
C ARG A 137 -2.45 -18.32 4.62
N ARG A 138 -1.20 -18.78 4.63
CA ARG A 138 -0.04 -18.05 5.15
C ARG A 138 1.13 -18.12 4.18
N PHE A 139 1.86 -17.01 4.05
CA PHE A 139 3.11 -16.93 3.29
C PHE A 139 3.97 -15.76 3.79
N GLU A 140 5.23 -15.73 3.37
CA GLU A 140 6.19 -14.67 3.69
C GLU A 140 6.49 -13.83 2.45
N THR A 141 6.76 -12.54 2.66
CA THR A 141 7.00 -11.55 1.61
C THR A 141 7.85 -10.40 2.15
N GLU A 142 8.13 -9.39 1.31
CA GLU A 142 8.80 -8.15 1.70
C GLU A 142 7.88 -6.94 1.51
N ALA A 143 7.96 -5.98 2.42
CA ALA A 143 7.45 -4.64 2.21
C ALA A 143 8.37 -3.87 1.24
N LEU A 144 7.79 -3.07 0.35
CA LEU A 144 8.48 -2.15 -0.55
C LEU A 144 8.38 -0.71 -0.03
N ASP A 145 7.21 -0.33 0.49
CA ASP A 145 6.98 0.92 1.20
C ASP A 145 6.08 0.70 2.42
N LEU A 146 6.29 1.51 3.45
CA LEU A 146 5.51 1.52 4.69
C LEU A 146 5.14 2.96 5.05
N SER A 147 3.92 3.17 5.50
CA SER A 147 3.41 4.44 6.04
C SER A 147 2.44 4.19 7.17
N GLU A 148 2.05 5.25 7.88
CA GLU A 148 1.03 5.16 8.94
C GLU A 148 -0.31 4.60 8.44
N GLY A 149 -0.66 4.84 7.17
CA GLY A 149 -1.93 4.39 6.60
C GLY A 149 -1.90 3.00 5.97
N GLY A 150 -0.73 2.42 5.72
CA GLY A 150 -0.66 1.15 5.00
C GLY A 150 0.72 0.81 4.46
N ILE A 151 0.73 -0.25 3.65
CA ILE A 151 1.93 -0.94 3.20
C ILE A 151 1.81 -1.36 1.74
N LEU A 152 2.93 -1.37 1.03
CA LEU A 152 3.06 -1.98 -0.29
C LEU A 152 3.90 -3.24 -0.18
N LEU A 153 3.35 -4.39 -0.55
CA LEU A 153 4.01 -5.70 -0.48
C LEU A 153 4.43 -6.18 -1.87
N ARG A 154 5.46 -7.03 -1.93
CA ARG A 154 5.85 -7.75 -3.15
C ARG A 154 5.56 -9.26 -3.03
N SER A 155 4.49 -9.73 -3.65
CA SER A 155 4.05 -11.12 -3.51
C SER A 155 4.07 -11.86 -4.84
N GLU A 156 4.57 -13.09 -4.84
CA GLU A 156 4.34 -14.05 -5.93
C GLU A 156 2.96 -14.73 -5.80
N GLU A 157 2.44 -14.80 -4.57
CA GLU A 157 1.10 -15.29 -4.28
C GLU A 157 0.05 -14.27 -4.71
N PRO A 158 -0.98 -14.68 -5.48
CA PRO A 158 -2.08 -13.79 -5.84
C PRO A 158 -2.94 -13.49 -4.61
N LEU A 159 -3.23 -12.21 -4.39
CA LEU A 159 -4.27 -11.73 -3.48
C LEU A 159 -5.27 -10.89 -4.25
N GLU A 160 -6.55 -11.08 -3.95
CA GLU A 160 -7.61 -10.30 -4.57
C GLU A 160 -7.76 -8.94 -3.86
N PRO A 161 -8.19 -7.90 -4.58
CA PRO A 161 -8.67 -6.68 -3.95
C PRO A 161 -9.73 -6.97 -2.89
N HIS A 162 -9.72 -6.20 -1.82
CA HIS A 162 -10.61 -6.28 -0.66
C HIS A 162 -10.43 -7.50 0.25
N THR A 163 -9.48 -8.39 -0.02
CA THR A 163 -9.12 -9.48 0.90
C THR A 163 -8.59 -8.92 2.23
N PRO A 164 -9.15 -9.34 3.38
CA PRO A 164 -8.60 -9.02 4.68
C PRO A 164 -7.36 -9.89 4.97
N VAL A 165 -6.33 -9.27 5.51
CA VAL A 165 -5.06 -9.93 5.85
C VAL A 165 -4.60 -9.50 7.24
N ARG A 166 -4.01 -10.43 7.98
CA ARG A 166 -3.22 -10.15 9.17
C ARG A 166 -1.74 -10.17 8.76
N LEU A 167 -1.03 -9.12 9.13
CA LEU A 167 0.37 -8.88 8.78
C LEU A 167 1.19 -8.91 10.06
N VAL A 168 2.32 -9.60 10.06
CA VAL A 168 3.36 -9.44 11.08
C VAL A 168 4.57 -8.85 10.39
N ILE A 169 4.89 -7.60 10.72
CA ILE A 169 5.91 -6.77 10.09
C ILE A 169 7.12 -6.77 11.02
N ASP A 170 8.25 -7.30 10.56
CA ASP A 170 9.48 -7.38 11.34
C ASP A 170 10.31 -6.11 11.11
N LEU A 171 10.24 -5.13 12.03
CA LEU A 171 11.06 -3.91 11.99
C LEU A 171 12.32 -4.10 12.86
N PRO A 172 13.39 -3.30 12.64
CA PRO A 172 14.64 -3.47 13.40
C PRO A 172 14.51 -3.36 14.92
N SER A 173 13.56 -2.57 15.42
CA SER A 173 13.37 -2.32 16.85
C SER A 173 12.26 -3.15 17.47
N GLU A 174 11.28 -3.59 16.68
CA GLU A 174 10.06 -4.22 17.19
C GLU A 174 9.31 -4.98 16.08
N LYS A 175 8.41 -5.87 16.49
CA LYS A 175 7.46 -6.50 15.57
C LYS A 175 6.12 -5.80 15.69
N ILE A 176 5.55 -5.43 14.56
CA ILE A 176 4.22 -4.83 14.48
C ILE A 176 3.26 -5.87 13.92
N GLU A 177 2.15 -6.05 14.61
CA GLU A 177 1.01 -6.77 14.07
C GLU A 177 0.00 -5.78 13.49
N ALA A 178 -0.54 -6.08 12.31
CA ALA A 178 -1.57 -5.26 11.68
C ALA A 178 -2.70 -6.10 11.07
N ILE A 179 -3.92 -5.60 11.16
CA ILE A 179 -5.05 -6.06 10.35
C ILE A 179 -5.21 -5.06 9.20
N ALA A 180 -5.14 -5.55 7.97
CA ALA A 180 -5.16 -4.73 6.77
C ALA A 180 -6.17 -5.27 5.75
N LYS A 181 -6.54 -4.42 4.81
CA LYS A 181 -7.37 -4.78 3.65
C LYS A 181 -6.59 -4.48 2.38
N VAL A 182 -6.54 -5.45 1.46
CA VAL A 182 -5.97 -5.21 0.13
C VAL A 182 -6.81 -4.15 -0.59
N VAL A 183 -6.19 -3.06 -1.03
CA VAL A 183 -6.87 -1.96 -1.73
C VAL A 183 -6.56 -1.95 -3.22
N ARG A 184 -5.39 -2.46 -3.64
CA ARG A 184 -5.02 -2.53 -5.05
C ARG A 184 -3.96 -3.59 -5.30
N VAL A 185 -3.96 -4.13 -6.51
CA VAL A 185 -2.94 -5.05 -7.01
C VAL A 185 -2.38 -4.46 -8.29
N LEU A 186 -1.07 -4.30 -8.34
CA LEU A 186 -0.34 -3.72 -9.46
C LEU A 186 0.60 -4.77 -10.06
N PRO A 187 0.92 -4.68 -11.36
CA PRO A 187 2.00 -5.46 -11.95
C PRO A 187 3.32 -5.23 -11.19
N GLY A 188 4.00 -6.30 -10.82
CA GLY A 188 5.36 -6.28 -10.30
C GLY A 188 6.39 -6.56 -11.40
N ASP A 189 7.66 -6.66 -11.00
CA ASP A 189 8.74 -7.10 -11.88
C ASP A 189 8.74 -8.64 -11.96
N GLY A 190 8.65 -9.19 -13.17
CA GLY A 190 8.62 -10.64 -13.40
C GLY A 190 7.27 -11.29 -13.04
N PRO A 191 7.25 -12.49 -12.42
CA PRO A 191 6.00 -13.18 -12.05
C PRO A 191 5.29 -12.55 -10.84
N GLY A 192 5.96 -11.67 -10.09
CA GLY A 192 5.43 -11.06 -8.87
C GLY A 192 4.41 -9.96 -9.11
N ARG A 193 3.60 -9.68 -8.08
CA ARG A 193 2.64 -8.58 -8.00
C ARG A 193 3.06 -7.62 -6.89
N ARG A 194 2.68 -6.35 -7.05
CA ARG A 194 2.78 -5.32 -6.01
C ARG A 194 1.41 -5.10 -5.39
N ILE A 195 1.29 -5.33 -4.09
CA ILE A 195 0.00 -5.38 -3.41
C ILE A 195 -0.06 -4.24 -2.41
N GLY A 196 -0.94 -3.27 -2.64
CA GLY A 196 -1.19 -2.20 -1.68
C GLY A 196 -2.26 -2.63 -0.70
N ALA A 197 -1.97 -2.51 0.60
CA ALA A 197 -2.91 -2.77 1.68
C ALA A 197 -3.02 -1.54 2.61
N TYR A 198 -4.24 -1.25 3.06
CA TYR A 198 -4.53 -0.18 4.02
C TYR A 198 -4.77 -0.78 5.41
N PHE A 199 -4.19 -0.17 6.45
CA PHE A 199 -4.32 -0.65 7.81
C PHE A 199 -5.70 -0.29 8.40
N ILE A 200 -6.40 -1.31 8.91
CA ILE A 200 -7.61 -1.14 9.72
C ILE A 200 -7.21 -0.96 11.18
N TRP A 201 -6.21 -1.72 11.62
CA TRP A 201 -5.63 -1.69 12.96
C TRP A 201 -4.17 -2.11 12.89
N TYR A 202 -3.34 -1.57 13.78
CA TYR A 202 -1.99 -2.04 14.01
C TYR A 202 -1.57 -1.79 15.47
N GLY A 203 -0.61 -2.58 15.96
CA GLY A 203 -0.06 -2.49 17.30
C GLY A 203 1.20 -3.36 17.45
N PRO A 204 1.86 -3.30 18.62
CA PRO A 204 2.97 -4.20 18.91
C PRO A 204 2.49 -5.65 18.84
N ALA A 205 3.29 -6.53 18.25
CA ALA A 205 3.04 -7.96 18.29
C ALA A 205 3.42 -8.50 19.67
N ASP A 206 2.54 -9.29 20.30
CA ASP A 206 2.86 -9.99 21.54
C ASP A 206 3.99 -10.99 21.27
N SER A 207 5.17 -10.70 21.82
CA SER A 207 6.40 -11.50 21.70
C SER A 207 6.41 -12.69 22.65
#